data_AF-A0A7G8JR63-F1
#
_entry.id   AF-A0A7G8JR63-F1
#
_cell.length_a   1.000
_cell.length_b   1.000
_cell.length_c   1.000
_cell.angle_alpha   90.00
_cell.angle_beta   90.00
_cell.angle_gamma   90.00
#
_symmetry.space_group_name_H-M   'P 1'
#
loop_
_entity.id
_entity.type
_entity.pdbx_description
1 polymer ?
#
loop_
_entity_poly.entity_id
_entity_poly.type
_entity_poly.pdbx_seq_one_letter_code
_entity_poly.pdbx_strand_id
1 'polypeptide(L)' 'MSKARDLINAHLYPVLAIFSVIYFAIQIAPIANQARNIDHCVDEVTKEVKGSFAEK' A
#
# COMPACT_ATOMS: atom_id res chain seq x y z
N MET A 1 -8.91 36.94 -16.04
CA MET A 1 -8.82 35.80 -15.11
C MET A 1 -9.36 36.26 -13.77
N SER A 2 -10.34 35.57 -13.18
CA SER A 2 -11.00 36.02 -11.94
C SER A 2 -10.10 35.71 -10.74
N LYS A 3 -9.72 36.73 -9.96
CA LYS A 3 -8.86 36.62 -8.75
C LYS A 3 -9.33 35.54 -7.77
N ALA A 4 -10.63 35.30 -7.69
CA ALA A 4 -11.21 34.26 -6.85
C ALA A 4 -10.85 32.85 -7.34
N ARG A 5 -10.78 32.63 -8.67
CA ARG A 5 -10.39 31.33 -9.22
C ARG A 5 -8.91 31.04 -8.98
N ASP A 6 -8.05 32.04 -9.09
CA ASP A 6 -6.62 31.87 -8.81
C ASP A 6 -6.37 31.59 -7.33
N LEU A 7 -7.10 32.25 -6.42
CA LEU A 7 -7.02 31.98 -4.98
C LEU A 7 -7.52 30.57 -4.63
N ILE A 8 -8.62 30.12 -5.25
CA ILE A 8 -9.12 28.76 -5.07
C ILE A 8 -8.11 27.75 -5.59
N ASN A 9 -7.57 27.93 -6.80
CA ASN A 9 -6.55 27.02 -7.34
C ASN A 9 -5.28 27.00 -6.47
N ALA A 10 -4.83 28.15 -5.98
CA ALA A 10 -3.64 28.25 -5.13
C ALA A 10 -3.75 27.43 -3.83
N HIS A 11 -4.96 27.28 -3.27
CA HIS A 11 -5.18 26.49 -2.06
C HIS A 11 -5.71 25.07 -2.32
N LEU A 12 -6.47 24.87 -3.39
CA LEU A 12 -7.08 23.60 -3.72
C LEU A 12 -6.06 22.57 -4.20
N TYR A 13 -5.11 22.98 -5.06
CA TYR A 13 -4.07 22.06 -5.57
C TYR A 13 -3.15 21.52 -4.47
N PRO A 14 -2.62 22.34 -3.55
CA PRO A 14 -1.81 21.83 -2.44
C PRO A 14 -2.58 20.87 -1.53
N VAL A 15 -3.84 21.17 -1.22
CA VAL A 15 -4.67 20.32 -0.36
C VAL A 15 -4.92 18.96 -1.01
N LEU A 16 -5.25 18.93 -2.31
CA LEU A 16 -5.45 17.68 -3.04
C LEU A 16 -4.15 16.88 -3.16
N ALA A 17 -3.01 17.54 -3.32
CA ALA A 17 -1.69 16.88 -3.37
C ALA A 17 -1.31 16.25 -2.02
N ILE A 18 -1.51 16.96 -0.91
CA ILE A 18 -1.24 16.42 0.42
C ILE A 18 -2.18 15.25 0.73
N PHE A 19 -3.47 15.40 0.42
CA PHE A 19 -4.46 14.36 0.64
C PHE A 19 -4.12 13.08 -0.14
N SER A 20 -3.73 13.19 -1.40
CA SER A 20 -3.34 12.02 -2.20
C SER A 20 -2.10 11.34 -1.63
N VAL A 21 -1.05 12.09 -1.27
CA VAL A 21 0.17 11.53 -0.68
C VAL A 21 -0.11 10.79 0.63
N ILE A 22 -0.90 11.38 1.52
CA ILE A 22 -1.27 10.76 2.80
C ILE A 22 -2.09 9.49 2.56
N TYR A 23 -3.09 9.56 1.67
CA TYR A 23 -3.94 8.42 1.35
C TYR A 23 -3.13 7.26 0.74
N PHE A 24 -2.19 7.55 -0.16
CA PHE A 24 -1.28 6.54 -0.72
C PHE A 24 -0.35 5.95 0.36
N ALA A 25 0.24 6.78 1.22
CA ALA A 25 1.13 6.32 2.28
C ALA A 25 0.44 5.38 3.27
N ILE A 26 -0.81 5.73 3.66
CA ILE A 26 -1.61 4.91 4.58
C ILE A 26 -1.94 3.54 3.97
N GLN A 27 -2.19 3.45 2.66
CA GLN A 27 -2.50 2.18 2.02
C GLN A 27 -1.27 1.31 1.77
N ILE A 28 -0.10 1.90 1.53
CA ILE A 28 1.13 1.12 1.29
C ILE A 28 1.57 0.39 2.57
N ALA A 29 1.41 0.98 3.76
CA ALA A 29 1.80 0.38 5.03
C ALA A 29 1.15 -1.00 5.33
N PRO A 30 -0.19 -1.17 5.28
CA PRO A 30 -0.82 -2.47 5.49
C PRO A 30 -0.55 -3.43 4.33
N ILE A 31 -0.32 -2.96 3.09
CA ILE A 31 0.05 -3.82 1.97
C ILE A 31 1.44 -4.42 2.19
N ALA A 32 2.42 -3.63 2.65
CA ALA A 32 3.76 -4.12 2.98
C ALA A 32 3.75 -5.11 4.15
N ASN A 33 2.94 -4.85 5.18
CA ASN A 33 2.79 -5.77 6.31
C ASN A 33 2.09 -7.08 5.90
N GLN A 34 1.04 -6.99 5.07
CA GLN A 34 0.36 -8.17 4.53
C GLN A 34 1.26 -8.99 3.62
N ALA A 35 2.05 -8.35 2.74
CA ALA A 35 3.00 -9.04 1.88
C ALA A 35 4.02 -9.86 2.69
N ARG A 36 4.52 -9.31 3.80
CA ARG A 36 5.44 -10.02 4.70
C ARG A 36 4.81 -11.23 5.37
N ASN A 37 3.57 -11.09 5.85
CA ASN A 37 2.85 -12.19 6.49
C ASN A 37 2.46 -13.30 5.49
N ILE A 38 2.13 -12.93 4.24
CA ILE A 38 1.84 -13.90 3.18
C ILE A 38 3.10 -14.67 2.80
N ASP A 39 4.25 -14.00 2.66
CA ASP A 39 5.52 -14.65 2.33
C ASP A 39 5.89 -15.73 3.37
N HIS A 40 5.73 -15.42 4.66
CA HIS A 40 5.93 -16.39 5.74
C HIS A 40 4.93 -17.56 5.70
N CYS A 41 3.65 -17.29 5.49
CA CYS A 41 2.62 -18.33 5.39
C CYS A 41 2.89 -19.28 4.20
N VAL A 42 3.28 -18.72 3.04
CA VAL A 42 3.60 -19.51 1.85
C VAL A 42 4.89 -20.31 2.04
N ASP A 43 5.91 -19.79 2.71
CA ASP A 43 7.15 -20.53 3.02
C ASP A 43 6.87 -21.73 3.94
N GLU A 44 6.04 -21.56 4.97
CA GLU A 44 5.65 -22.64 5.88
C GLU A 44 4.85 -23.73 5.16
N VAL A 45 3.84 -23.35 4.36
CA VAL A 45 3.06 -24.29 3.54
C VAL A 45 3.94 -25.01 2.52
N THR A 46 4.89 -24.31 1.90
CA THR A 46 5.81 -24.90 0.92
C THR A 46 6.74 -25.93 1.57
N LYS A 47 7.22 -25.65 2.80
CA LYS A 47 8.03 -26.60 3.57
C LYS A 47 7.24 -27.83 3.99
N GLU A 48 5.99 -27.66 4.44
CA GLU A 48 5.11 -28.77 4.82
C GLU A 48 4.82 -29.68 3.62
N VAL A 49 4.48 -29.10 2.47
CA VAL A 49 4.22 -29.86 1.24
C VAL A 49 5.50 -30.56 0.74
N LYS A 50 6.67 -29.92 0.79
CA LYS A 50 7.94 -30.57 0.43
C LYS A 50 8.32 -31.71 1.38
N GLY A 51 8.11 -31.55 2.69
CA GLY A 51 8.36 -32.59 3.68
C GLY A 51 7.42 -33.78 3.49
N SER A 52 6.13 -33.53 3.25
CA SER A 52 5.14 -34.57 2.98
C SER A 52 5.41 -35.35 1.68
N PHE A 53 6.00 -34.71 0.67
CA PHE A 53 6.45 -35.39 -0.55
C PHE A 53 7.76 -36.17 -0.40
N ALA A 54 8.61 -35.82 0.58
CA ALA A 54 9.87 -36.52 0.82
C ALA A 54 9.72 -37.76 1.72
N GLU A 55 8.60 -37.88 2.44
CA GLU A 55 8.27 -39.03 3.32
C GLU A 55 7.47 -40.14 2.60
N LYS A 56 7.34 -40.08 1.27
CA LYS A 56 6.61 -41.06 0.45
C LYS A 56 7.51 -41.75 -0.56
#